data_AF-A0A524LNY9-F1
#
_entry.id   AF-A0A524LNY9-F1
#
_cell.length_a   1.000
_cell.length_b   1.000
_cell.length_c   1.000
_cell.angle_alpha   90.00
_cell.angle_beta   90.00
_cell.angle_gamma   90.00
#
_symmetry.space_group_name_H-M   'P 1'
#
loop_
_entity.id
_entity.type
_entity.pdbx_description
1 polymer ?
#
loop_
_entity_poly.entity_id
_entity_poly.type
_entity_poly.pdbx_seq_one_letter_code
_entity_poly.pdbx_strand_id
1 'polypeptide(L)'
;EYLKKQGFEITYLPVSSDGVVDMQALRKAIRKETILITIMHANNEVGTIQPITEIGKIARAQGIVFHSDGAQSVGKISTRVRELGVDLYSLAGHKLYAPKGIGVLYKRQGIELEKLIHGADHENNQRAGTENILEIVGLGKACELAQRNMAENEIHFREMRDRLVAGLQQNLKGITEMRVNGMNAPRLPNTASVSFSGIEANTLLAEIEDRVAASAGAACHSENVDLSATLEAMVVPIQFAMGTIRFSTGKPTTEAEIDTAVNVVTEAIRRLKPGADRAPQIHTEDTIKLTHFTHGLGCACKLRPQALEQVLASLPVPDDKNILVGIGTSDDAAVYRINEEQAIVQTVDFFTPVVDDPYAFGQIAAANALSDIYAMGAKPLFALNIVGFPSNRLPLSVLESILKGAQEKAAEAGISIIGGHTVDDTEPKFGLAVCGIIHPHKILSNATAQPGDVLILTKPIGTGILSTALKRGALDAAVEKKLIASMSALNANAAEVLANFEVHACTDVTGFGLLGHLKEMTTGSGVDAEIQAETVPLLDSVTAMAQQGMIPGGTNDNLSNLADWVEWHAEIGETMRLILCDAQTSGGLLIAVRPDQADALVDQLHQAGIKEASIVGRMTTDGKGMIRMI
;
A
#
# COMPACT_ATOMS: atom_id res chain seq x y z
N GLU A 1 23.34 -4.86 -2.95
CA GLU A 1 23.19 -3.68 -3.83
C GLU A 1 24.14 -2.51 -3.54
N TYR A 2 24.13 -1.86 -2.38
CA TYR A 2 25.02 -0.69 -2.12
C TYR A 2 26.51 -0.96 -2.40
N LEU A 3 27.09 -2.04 -1.87
CA LEU A 3 28.50 -2.38 -2.10
C LEU A 3 28.81 -2.70 -3.58
N LYS A 4 27.87 -3.32 -4.32
CA LYS A 4 28.04 -3.57 -5.76
C LYS A 4 28.20 -2.25 -6.53
N LYS A 5 27.44 -1.21 -6.16
CA LYS A 5 27.54 0.13 -6.76
C LYS A 5 28.90 0.79 -6.53
N GLN A 6 29.65 0.36 -5.50
CA GLN A 6 31.01 0.81 -5.24
C GLN A 6 32.08 -0.08 -5.90
N GLY A 7 31.69 -1.03 -6.76
CA GLY A 7 32.62 -1.91 -7.47
C GLY A 7 33.02 -3.17 -6.71
N PHE A 8 32.42 -3.47 -5.55
CA PHE A 8 32.67 -4.72 -4.84
C PHE A 8 31.90 -5.88 -5.48
N GLU A 9 32.58 -7.02 -5.68
CA GLU A 9 31.92 -8.27 -6.02
C GLU A 9 31.33 -8.93 -4.76
N ILE A 10 30.07 -9.37 -4.83
CA ILE A 10 29.37 -10.02 -3.71
C ILE A 10 29.02 -11.45 -4.10
N THR A 11 29.36 -12.40 -3.23
CA THR A 11 28.90 -13.79 -3.34
C THR A 11 27.88 -14.07 -2.26
N TYR A 12 26.68 -14.50 -2.66
CA TYR A 12 25.65 -14.96 -1.73
C TYR A 12 25.81 -16.46 -1.49
N LEU A 13 25.75 -16.87 -0.22
CA LEU A 13 25.88 -18.28 0.14
C LEU A 13 24.49 -18.93 0.23
N PRO A 14 24.32 -20.14 -0.32
CA PRO A 14 23.09 -20.89 -0.15
C PRO A 14 22.95 -21.37 1.30
N VAL A 15 21.71 -21.65 1.70
CA VAL A 15 21.37 -22.23 3.01
C VAL A 15 20.63 -23.55 2.82
N SER A 16 20.60 -24.37 3.86
CA SER A 16 19.77 -25.57 3.91
C SER A 16 18.27 -25.22 4.00
N SER A 17 17.41 -26.25 3.89
CA SER A 17 15.96 -26.12 4.12
C SER A 17 15.57 -25.68 5.54
N ASP A 18 16.54 -25.68 6.47
CA ASP A 18 16.39 -25.19 7.84
C ASP A 18 17.11 -23.84 8.06
N GLY A 19 17.63 -23.23 6.99
CA GLY A 19 18.22 -21.90 7.02
C GLY A 19 19.65 -21.84 7.53
N VAL A 20 20.40 -22.95 7.54
CA VAL A 20 21.82 -22.99 7.95
C VAL A 20 22.72 -22.81 6.73
N VAL A 21 23.71 -21.92 6.81
CA VAL A 21 24.69 -21.68 5.73
C VAL A 21 25.43 -22.96 5.34
N ASP A 22 25.53 -23.22 4.04
CA ASP A 22 26.32 -24.34 3.51
C ASP A 22 27.83 -24.07 3.65
N MET A 23 28.45 -24.83 4.55
CA MET A 23 29.87 -24.73 4.85
C MET A 23 30.79 -25.18 3.70
N GLN A 24 30.34 -26.07 2.81
CA GLN A 24 31.08 -26.44 1.60
C GLN A 24 31.00 -25.32 0.56
N ALA A 25 29.81 -24.74 0.38
CA ALA A 25 29.62 -23.59 -0.50
C ALA A 25 30.47 -22.39 -0.05
N LEU A 26 30.52 -22.11 1.27
CA LEU A 26 31.40 -21.08 1.84
C LEU A 26 32.86 -21.29 1.44
N ARG A 27 33.38 -22.52 1.60
CA ARG A 27 34.78 -22.83 1.25
C ARG A 27 35.07 -22.64 -0.23
N LYS A 28 34.13 -23.00 -1.10
CA LYS A 28 34.24 -22.83 -2.55
C LYS A 28 34.11 -21.36 -2.99
N ALA A 29 33.35 -20.57 -2.25
CA ALA A 29 33.10 -19.15 -2.54
C ALA A 29 34.28 -18.24 -2.19
N ILE A 30 35.18 -18.67 -1.30
CA ILE A 30 36.38 -17.92 -0.94
C ILE A 30 37.33 -17.87 -2.14
N ARG A 31 37.72 -16.64 -2.49
CA ARG A 31 38.68 -16.31 -3.56
C ARG A 31 39.88 -15.59 -2.95
N LYS A 32 40.94 -15.41 -3.74
CA LYS A 32 42.15 -14.71 -3.31
C LYS A 32 41.87 -13.24 -2.94
N GLU A 33 40.88 -12.64 -3.58
CA GLU A 33 40.46 -11.25 -3.42
C GLU A 33 39.38 -11.08 -2.33
N THR A 34 38.96 -12.16 -1.66
CA THR A 34 37.93 -12.07 -0.61
C THR A 34 38.49 -11.35 0.62
N ILE A 35 37.94 -10.17 0.92
CA ILE A 35 38.36 -9.33 2.05
C ILE A 35 37.46 -9.44 3.28
N LEU A 36 36.19 -9.81 3.10
CA LEU A 36 35.17 -9.81 4.15
C LEU A 36 34.22 -11.00 4.00
N ILE A 37 33.99 -11.71 5.10
CA ILE A 37 32.84 -12.61 5.26
C ILE A 37 31.87 -11.93 6.24
N THR A 38 30.59 -11.89 5.92
CA THR A 38 29.55 -11.33 6.79
C THR A 38 28.36 -12.26 6.89
N ILE A 39 28.03 -12.71 8.11
CA ILE A 39 26.94 -13.68 8.36
C ILE A 39 26.15 -13.28 9.62
N MET A 40 24.83 -13.24 9.53
CA MET A 40 23.97 -13.02 10.69
C MET A 40 24.13 -14.19 11.68
N HIS A 41 24.40 -13.91 12.96
CA HIS A 41 24.61 -14.97 13.96
C HIS A 41 23.36 -15.82 14.16
N ALA A 42 22.18 -15.19 14.19
CA ALA A 42 20.91 -15.87 14.16
C ALA A 42 19.93 -15.14 13.24
N ASN A 43 19.30 -15.88 12.32
CA ASN A 43 18.37 -15.33 11.36
C ASN A 43 17.18 -14.65 12.07
N ASN A 44 16.84 -13.43 11.65
CA ASN A 44 15.81 -12.60 12.26
C ASN A 44 14.37 -13.05 11.98
N GLU A 45 14.18 -13.96 11.04
CA GLU A 45 12.88 -14.47 10.62
C GLU A 45 12.62 -15.86 11.18
N VAL A 46 13.50 -16.83 10.88
CA VAL A 46 13.34 -18.24 11.29
C VAL A 46 14.06 -18.59 12.59
N GLY A 47 14.89 -17.69 13.12
CA GLY A 47 15.62 -17.89 14.36
C GLY A 47 16.82 -18.84 14.28
N THR A 48 17.09 -19.45 13.12
CA THR A 48 18.21 -20.38 12.91
C THR A 48 19.55 -19.74 13.26
N ILE A 49 20.33 -20.41 14.11
CA ILE A 49 21.66 -20.01 14.57
C ILE A 49 22.70 -20.56 13.62
N GLN A 50 23.58 -19.69 13.14
CA GLN A 50 24.63 -20.04 12.18
C GLN A 50 25.90 -20.55 12.88
N PRO A 51 26.71 -21.39 12.22
CA PRO A 51 27.96 -21.94 12.77
C PRO A 51 29.12 -20.91 12.80
N ILE A 52 28.92 -19.78 13.47
CA ILE A 52 29.83 -18.63 13.46
C ILE A 52 31.25 -19.00 13.91
N THR A 53 31.40 -19.83 14.95
CA THR A 53 32.74 -20.26 15.43
C THR A 53 33.54 -21.01 14.36
N GLU A 54 32.88 -21.82 13.53
CA GLU A 54 33.54 -22.59 12.47
C GLU A 54 33.87 -21.70 11.28
N ILE A 55 32.96 -20.77 10.93
CA ILE A 55 33.19 -19.75 9.91
C ILE A 55 34.38 -18.86 10.30
N GLY A 56 34.46 -18.43 11.56
CA GLY A 56 35.57 -17.62 12.06
C GLY A 56 36.92 -18.33 11.98
N LYS A 57 36.97 -19.65 12.23
CA LYS A 57 38.19 -20.45 12.04
C LYS A 57 38.64 -20.46 10.57
N ILE A 58 37.70 -20.59 9.63
CA ILE A 58 37.98 -20.58 8.19
C ILE A 58 38.49 -19.20 7.75
N ALA A 59 37.76 -18.14 8.12
CA ALA A 59 38.12 -16.78 7.77
C ALA A 59 39.53 -16.43 8.28
N ARG A 60 39.82 -16.77 9.55
CA ARG A 60 41.14 -16.55 10.15
C ARG A 60 42.25 -17.33 9.46
N ALA A 61 42.02 -18.59 9.09
CA ALA A 61 43.00 -19.40 8.39
C ALA A 61 43.36 -18.84 7.00
N GLN A 62 42.47 -18.05 6.40
CA GLN A 62 42.62 -17.42 5.10
C GLN A 62 42.98 -15.92 5.20
N GLY A 63 43.13 -15.37 6.41
CA GLY A 63 43.41 -13.95 6.60
C GLY A 63 42.27 -13.01 6.20
N ILE A 64 41.02 -13.49 6.20
CA ILE A 64 39.82 -12.75 5.79
C ILE A 64 39.17 -12.15 7.04
N VAL A 65 38.76 -10.87 6.97
CA VAL A 65 38.01 -10.22 8.06
C VAL A 65 36.63 -10.88 8.20
N PHE A 66 36.24 -11.24 9.42
CA PHE A 66 34.93 -11.83 9.67
C PHE A 66 34.03 -10.93 10.51
N HIS A 67 32.91 -10.52 9.92
CA HIS A 67 31.82 -9.83 10.59
C HIS A 67 30.65 -10.78 10.88
N SER A 68 30.03 -10.63 12.05
CA SER A 68 28.74 -11.22 12.32
C SER A 68 27.74 -10.23 12.91
N ASP A 69 26.52 -10.23 12.37
CA ASP A 69 25.41 -9.46 12.93
C ASP A 69 24.76 -10.22 14.09
N GLY A 70 24.88 -9.67 15.29
CA GLY A 70 24.36 -10.20 16.54
C GLY A 70 23.05 -9.61 17.02
N ALA A 71 22.38 -8.75 16.25
CA ALA A 71 21.20 -8.01 16.70
C ALA A 71 20.14 -8.92 17.32
N GLN A 72 19.94 -10.13 16.76
CA GLN A 72 18.96 -11.09 17.28
C GLN A 72 19.52 -12.06 18.32
N SER A 73 20.83 -12.26 18.39
CA SER A 73 21.46 -13.22 19.32
C SER A 73 21.74 -12.62 20.69
N VAL A 74 22.19 -11.36 20.75
CA VAL A 74 22.59 -10.72 22.00
C VAL A 74 21.41 -10.67 22.98
N GLY A 75 21.67 -11.11 24.21
CA GLY A 75 20.70 -11.19 25.29
C GLY A 75 19.75 -12.39 25.25
N LYS A 76 19.86 -13.28 24.25
CA LYS A 76 19.13 -14.56 24.21
C LYS A 76 20.03 -15.80 24.24
N ILE A 77 21.25 -15.69 23.69
CA ILE A 77 22.27 -16.74 23.71
C ILE A 77 23.65 -16.14 24.01
N SER A 78 24.63 -17.00 24.29
CA SER A 78 26.02 -16.55 24.46
C SER A 78 26.54 -15.88 23.19
N THR A 79 27.12 -14.69 23.35
CA THR A 79 27.67 -13.87 22.26
C THR A 79 29.08 -13.39 22.57
N ARG A 80 29.85 -14.22 23.30
CA ARG A 80 31.25 -13.92 23.63
C ARG A 80 32.10 -13.90 22.37
N VAL A 81 32.40 -12.70 21.87
CA VAL A 81 33.11 -12.46 20.59
C VAL A 81 34.45 -13.19 20.47
N ARG A 82 35.15 -13.43 21.59
CA ARG A 82 36.39 -14.23 21.59
C ARG A 82 36.15 -15.71 21.29
N GLU A 83 35.05 -16.27 21.80
CA GLU A 83 34.65 -17.66 21.57
C GLU A 83 34.07 -17.84 20.16
N LEU A 84 33.31 -16.85 19.68
CA LEU A 84 32.76 -16.83 18.32
C LEU A 84 33.83 -16.64 17.23
N GLY A 85 35.00 -16.08 17.60
CA GLY A 85 36.11 -15.90 16.65
C GLY A 85 35.87 -14.82 15.59
N VAL A 86 34.97 -13.87 15.83
CA VAL A 86 34.66 -12.75 14.93
C VAL A 86 35.65 -11.59 15.07
N ASP A 87 35.90 -10.85 14.00
CA ASP A 87 36.71 -9.62 14.00
C ASP A 87 35.84 -8.37 14.20
N LEU A 88 34.62 -8.43 13.68
CA LEU A 88 33.59 -7.40 13.82
C LEU A 88 32.29 -8.02 14.32
N TYR A 89 31.59 -7.37 15.25
CA TYR A 89 30.30 -7.85 15.73
C TYR A 89 29.31 -6.71 15.97
N SER A 90 28.19 -6.73 15.26
CA SER A 90 27.16 -5.69 15.38
C SER A 90 26.08 -6.07 16.37
N LEU A 91 25.55 -5.10 17.11
CA LEU A 91 24.38 -5.29 17.96
C LEU A 91 23.48 -4.04 17.98
N ALA A 92 22.17 -4.28 18.07
CA ALA A 92 21.16 -3.23 18.19
C ALA A 92 20.58 -3.22 19.62
N GLY A 93 20.67 -2.09 20.31
CA GLY A 93 20.31 -2.01 21.74
C GLY A 93 18.85 -2.38 22.03
N HIS A 94 17.92 -1.86 21.22
CA HIS A 94 16.50 -2.10 21.38
C HIS A 94 16.08 -3.58 21.24
N LYS A 95 16.94 -4.44 20.67
CA LYS A 95 16.69 -5.89 20.58
C LYS A 95 17.01 -6.64 21.88
N LEU A 96 17.65 -5.98 22.86
CA LEU A 96 17.99 -6.54 24.16
C LEU A 96 17.40 -5.73 25.33
N TYR A 97 16.35 -4.94 25.06
CA TYR A 97 15.68 -4.05 26.02
C TYR A 97 16.50 -2.81 26.45
N ALA A 98 17.48 -2.38 25.65
CA ALA A 98 18.11 -1.07 25.82
C ALA A 98 17.26 0.05 25.16
N PRO A 99 17.54 1.34 25.43
CA PRO A 99 16.90 2.46 24.74
C PRO A 99 17.00 2.34 23.20
N LYS A 100 15.99 2.84 22.50
CA LYS A 100 16.03 3.00 21.04
C LYS A 100 16.98 4.16 20.71
N GLY A 101 17.74 4.05 19.62
CA GLY A 101 18.71 5.08 19.20
C GLY A 101 20.18 4.63 19.25
N ILE A 102 20.48 3.57 20.00
CA ILE A 102 21.86 3.10 20.24
C ILE A 102 22.13 1.68 19.73
N GLY A 103 23.35 1.46 19.26
CA GLY A 103 23.92 0.17 18.87
C GLY A 103 25.41 0.14 19.15
N VAL A 104 26.03 -1.01 18.93
CA VAL A 104 27.48 -1.20 19.08
C VAL A 104 28.02 -1.98 17.90
N LEU A 105 29.18 -1.55 17.41
CA LEU A 105 30.07 -2.34 16.58
C LEU A 105 31.29 -2.71 17.42
N TYR A 106 31.40 -3.98 17.81
CA TYR A 106 32.64 -4.51 18.34
C TYR A 106 33.68 -4.56 17.23
N LYS A 107 34.89 -4.09 17.53
CA LYS A 107 36.05 -4.15 16.65
C LYS A 107 37.20 -4.86 17.35
N ARG A 108 37.71 -5.95 16.77
CA ARG A 108 38.95 -6.58 17.22
C ARG A 108 40.12 -5.62 17.03
N GLN A 109 41.03 -5.59 18.00
CA GLN A 109 42.26 -4.82 17.90
C GLN A 109 43.07 -5.24 16.66
N GLY A 110 43.59 -4.26 15.92
CA GLY A 110 44.31 -4.47 14.65
C GLY A 110 43.44 -4.31 13.40
N ILE A 111 42.12 -4.17 13.54
CA ILE A 111 41.24 -3.80 12.42
C ILE A 111 41.17 -2.27 12.31
N GLU A 112 41.48 -1.78 11.12
CA GLU A 112 41.31 -0.37 10.74
C GLU A 112 40.00 -0.21 9.98
N LEU A 113 39.21 0.77 10.38
CA LEU A 113 37.96 1.15 9.72
C LEU A 113 38.09 2.59 9.26
N GLU A 114 37.47 2.91 8.12
CA GLU A 114 37.33 4.28 7.66
C GLU A 114 36.51 5.11 8.67
N LYS A 115 36.86 6.39 8.80
CA LYS A 115 36.16 7.32 9.69
C LYS A 115 34.74 7.54 9.16
N LEU A 116 33.73 7.29 10.00
CA LEU A 116 32.32 7.39 9.59
C LEU A 116 31.87 8.85 9.41
N ILE A 117 32.32 9.73 10.32
CA ILE A 117 32.00 11.17 10.29
C ILE A 117 33.30 11.94 10.52
N HIS A 118 33.72 12.71 9.52
CA HIS A 118 34.89 13.60 9.61
C HIS A 118 34.62 14.80 10.53
N GLY A 119 35.65 15.29 11.21
CA GLY A 119 35.54 16.35 12.23
C GLY A 119 36.42 16.04 13.46
N ALA A 120 36.00 16.50 14.64
CA ALA A 120 36.71 16.29 15.91
C ALA A 120 36.99 14.80 16.24
N ASP A 121 37.93 14.56 17.14
CA ASP A 121 38.52 13.24 17.42
C ASP A 121 37.75 12.37 18.44
N HIS A 122 36.43 12.52 18.52
CA HIS A 122 35.59 11.70 19.41
C HIS A 122 35.54 10.23 18.98
N GLU A 123 35.16 9.33 19.91
CA GLU A 123 35.13 7.87 19.70
C GLU A 123 36.44 7.31 19.11
N ASN A 124 37.60 7.74 19.64
CA ASN A 124 38.93 7.39 19.12
C ASN A 124 39.11 7.77 17.64
N ASN A 125 38.69 8.98 17.27
CA ASN A 125 38.78 9.50 15.90
C ASN A 125 37.99 8.68 14.87
N GLN A 126 36.97 7.93 15.29
CA GLN A 126 36.12 7.13 14.39
C GLN A 126 34.84 7.88 13.97
N ARG A 127 34.32 8.75 14.84
CA ARG A 127 33.08 9.49 14.60
C ARG A 127 33.09 10.84 15.32
N ALA A 128 33.00 11.93 14.59
CA ALA A 128 32.84 13.26 15.18
C ALA A 128 31.44 13.49 15.78
N GLY A 129 31.35 14.45 16.72
CA GLY A 129 30.12 14.80 17.45
C GLY A 129 30.08 14.26 18.88
N THR A 130 29.24 14.85 19.74
CA THR A 130 29.13 14.45 21.14
C THR A 130 28.56 13.03 21.27
N GLU A 131 29.11 12.25 22.18
CA GLU A 131 28.64 10.89 22.49
C GLU A 131 27.29 10.94 23.20
N ASN A 132 26.36 10.05 22.84
CA ASN A 132 25.07 9.94 23.54
C ASN A 132 25.27 9.12 24.83
N ILE A 133 25.87 9.76 25.84
CA ILE A 133 26.28 9.11 27.10
C ILE A 133 25.09 8.41 27.78
N LEU A 134 23.90 9.01 27.76
CA LEU A 134 22.71 8.43 28.39
C LEU A 134 22.33 7.08 27.77
N GLU A 135 22.29 7.00 26.43
CA GLU A 135 21.98 5.76 25.75
C GLU A 135 23.12 4.74 25.82
N ILE A 136 24.39 5.19 25.81
CA ILE A 136 25.55 4.32 26.00
C ILE A 136 25.50 3.63 27.37
N VAL A 137 25.23 4.40 28.44
CA VAL A 137 25.07 3.86 29.79
C VAL A 137 23.85 2.94 29.87
N GLY A 138 22.73 3.32 29.24
CA GLY A 138 21.53 2.49 29.16
C GLY A 138 21.77 1.15 28.48
N LEU A 139 22.54 1.13 27.38
CA LEU A 139 22.95 -0.08 26.69
C LEU A 139 23.88 -0.94 27.55
N GLY A 140 24.88 -0.33 28.20
CA GLY A 140 25.75 -1.01 29.14
C GLY A 140 24.97 -1.72 30.24
N LYS A 141 23.96 -1.03 30.82
CA LYS A 141 23.10 -1.61 31.85
C LYS A 141 22.22 -2.74 31.32
N ALA A 142 21.65 -2.59 30.13
CA ALA A 142 20.88 -3.66 29.49
C ALA A 142 21.74 -4.91 29.27
N CYS A 143 23.00 -4.76 28.81
CA CYS A 143 23.94 -5.86 28.63
C CYS A 143 24.26 -6.56 29.96
N GLU A 144 24.50 -5.81 31.03
CA GLU A 144 24.74 -6.36 32.37
C GLU A 144 23.54 -7.20 32.85
N LEU A 145 22.31 -6.67 32.72
CA LEU A 145 21.09 -7.36 33.12
C LEU A 145 20.84 -8.61 32.27
N ALA A 146 21.09 -8.53 30.96
CA ALA A 146 20.95 -9.67 30.07
C ALA A 146 21.96 -10.77 30.40
N GLN A 147 23.20 -10.42 30.75
CA GLN A 147 24.20 -11.38 31.19
C GLN A 147 23.82 -12.04 32.52
N ARG A 148 23.38 -11.26 33.51
CA ARG A 148 22.99 -11.76 34.83
C ARG A 148 21.88 -12.80 34.76
N ASN A 149 20.89 -12.57 33.90
CA ASN A 149 19.68 -13.40 33.80
C ASN A 149 19.70 -14.32 32.56
N MET A 150 20.85 -14.51 31.90
CA MET A 150 20.92 -15.18 30.59
C MET A 150 20.36 -16.61 30.63
N ALA A 151 20.81 -17.42 31.60
CA ALA A 151 20.40 -18.83 31.70
C ALA A 151 18.90 -18.98 31.99
N GLU A 152 18.37 -18.17 32.92
CA GLU A 152 16.94 -18.16 33.26
C GLU A 152 16.08 -17.68 32.07
N ASN A 153 16.47 -16.58 31.43
CA ASN A 153 15.77 -16.06 30.26
C ASN A 153 15.80 -17.06 29.08
N GLU A 154 16.93 -17.73 28.85
CA GLU A 154 17.05 -18.72 27.77
C GLU A 154 16.09 -19.90 27.98
N ILE A 155 15.94 -20.37 29.22
CA ILE A 155 14.97 -21.42 29.58
C ILE A 155 13.56 -20.90 29.38
N HIS A 156 13.21 -19.76 29.99
CA HIS A 156 11.88 -19.19 29.93
C HIS A 156 11.42 -18.90 28.49
N PHE A 157 12.27 -18.25 27.68
CA PHE A 157 11.96 -17.96 26.27
C PHE A 157 11.66 -19.23 25.49
N ARG A 158 12.47 -20.27 25.70
CA ARG A 158 12.34 -21.58 25.05
C ARG A 158 11.04 -22.26 25.46
N GLU A 159 10.73 -22.27 26.75
CA GLU A 159 9.48 -22.85 27.26
C GLU A 159 8.25 -22.15 26.67
N MET A 160 8.23 -20.82 26.63
CA MET A 160 7.10 -20.07 26.05
C MET A 160 6.98 -20.29 24.54
N ARG A 161 8.12 -20.29 23.82
CA ARG A 161 8.16 -20.55 22.37
C ARG A 161 7.67 -21.96 22.06
N ASP A 162 8.16 -22.97 22.79
CA ASP A 162 7.85 -24.37 22.56
C ASP A 162 6.41 -24.68 22.96
N ARG A 163 5.89 -24.05 24.02
CA ARG A 163 4.47 -24.09 24.39
C ARG A 163 3.57 -23.53 23.29
N LEU A 164 3.92 -22.37 22.72
CA LEU A 164 3.19 -21.78 21.59
C LEU A 164 3.15 -22.73 20.40
N VAL A 165 4.32 -23.26 20.00
CA VAL A 165 4.42 -24.18 18.86
C VAL A 165 3.64 -25.47 19.10
N ALA A 166 3.79 -26.08 20.29
CA ALA A 166 3.09 -27.32 20.65
C ALA A 166 1.57 -27.12 20.71
N GLY A 167 1.10 -26.01 21.30
CA GLY A 167 -0.31 -25.66 21.36
C GLY A 167 -0.92 -25.47 19.98
N LEU A 168 -0.24 -24.75 19.08
CA LEU A 168 -0.69 -24.59 17.69
C LEU A 168 -0.71 -25.92 16.95
N GLN A 169 0.34 -26.74 17.06
CA GLN A 169 0.39 -28.07 16.42
C GLN A 169 -0.74 -28.99 16.89
N GLN A 170 -1.04 -28.97 18.19
CA GLN A 170 -2.11 -29.77 18.77
C GLN A 170 -3.48 -29.29 18.28
N ASN A 171 -3.75 -27.99 18.35
CA ASN A 171 -5.07 -27.41 18.10
C ASN A 171 -5.44 -27.31 16.61
N LEU A 172 -4.43 -27.27 15.73
CA LEU A 172 -4.59 -27.22 14.28
C LEU A 172 -4.53 -28.58 13.60
N LYS A 173 -4.31 -29.66 14.36
CA LYS A 173 -4.28 -31.02 13.82
C LYS A 173 -5.61 -31.34 13.12
N GLY A 174 -5.53 -31.66 11.83
CA GLY A 174 -6.70 -31.96 10.99
C GLY A 174 -7.42 -30.73 10.43
N ILE A 175 -6.93 -29.51 10.69
CA ILE A 175 -7.49 -28.24 10.19
C ILE A 175 -6.61 -27.69 9.07
N THR A 176 -5.31 -27.55 9.35
CA THR A 176 -4.33 -27.11 8.36
C THR A 176 -3.00 -27.82 8.56
N GLU A 177 -2.25 -27.95 7.49
CA GLU A 177 -0.85 -28.36 7.60
C GLU A 177 -0.04 -27.19 8.17
N MET A 178 0.73 -27.48 9.21
CA MET A 178 1.59 -26.52 9.89
C MET A 178 3.05 -26.97 9.75
N ARG A 179 3.93 -26.02 9.42
CA ARG A 179 5.39 -26.21 9.37
C ARG A 179 6.07 -25.21 10.28
N VAL A 180 7.06 -25.65 11.04
CA VAL A 180 7.97 -24.75 11.77
C VAL A 180 9.24 -24.59 10.94
N ASN A 181 9.55 -23.38 10.50
CA ASN A 181 10.73 -23.13 9.67
C ASN A 181 11.99 -23.17 10.54
N GLY A 182 13.03 -23.88 10.07
CA GLY A 182 14.27 -24.09 10.82
C GLY A 182 14.18 -25.10 11.97
N MET A 183 13.11 -25.89 12.06
CA MET A 183 12.85 -26.80 13.19
C MET A 183 14.01 -27.75 13.48
N ASN A 184 14.73 -28.22 12.46
CA ASN A 184 15.79 -29.22 12.61
C ASN A 184 17.18 -28.61 12.84
N ALA A 185 17.29 -27.28 12.96
CA ALA A 185 18.53 -26.58 13.24
C ALA A 185 18.54 -25.99 14.66
N PRO A 186 19.72 -25.67 15.22
CA PRO A 186 19.81 -24.81 16.40
C PRO A 186 19.10 -23.48 16.13
N ARG A 187 18.22 -23.06 17.04
CA ARG A 187 17.39 -21.85 16.89
C ARG A 187 17.39 -21.01 18.16
N LEU A 188 17.16 -19.71 17.99
CA LEU A 188 16.96 -18.77 19.10
C LEU A 188 15.84 -19.27 20.02
N PRO A 189 16.02 -19.21 21.34
CA PRO A 189 15.06 -19.73 22.31
C PRO A 189 13.71 -19.02 22.20
N ASN A 190 13.67 -17.78 21.71
CA ASN A 190 12.48 -16.93 21.78
C ASN A 190 11.73 -16.76 20.45
N THR A 191 12.26 -17.25 19.32
CA THR A 191 11.71 -16.96 17.99
C THR A 191 11.08 -18.22 17.38
N ALA A 192 9.84 -18.12 16.92
CA ALA A 192 9.14 -19.17 16.18
C ALA A 192 8.64 -18.63 14.83
N SER A 193 9.16 -19.17 13.74
CA SER A 193 8.59 -18.98 12.39
C SER A 193 7.70 -20.18 12.06
N VAL A 194 6.41 -19.93 11.90
CA VAL A 194 5.40 -20.95 11.67
C VAL A 194 4.66 -20.64 10.38
N SER A 195 4.63 -21.60 9.47
CA SER A 195 3.89 -21.54 8.22
C SER A 195 2.62 -22.36 8.29
N PHE A 196 1.51 -21.79 7.84
CA PHE A 196 0.21 -22.46 7.74
C PHE A 196 -0.17 -22.63 6.27
N SER A 197 -0.42 -23.87 5.83
CA SER A 197 -0.71 -24.15 4.42
C SER A 197 -2.07 -23.57 3.99
N GLY A 198 -2.06 -22.83 2.88
CA GLY A 198 -3.27 -22.26 2.27
C GLY A 198 -3.90 -21.13 3.10
N ILE A 199 -3.12 -20.49 3.96
CA ILE A 199 -3.48 -19.28 4.69
C ILE A 199 -2.55 -18.16 4.22
N GLU A 200 -3.07 -16.95 4.08
CA GLU A 200 -2.27 -15.75 3.79
C GLU A 200 -1.91 -15.03 5.10
N ALA A 201 -0.63 -14.66 5.25
CA ALA A 201 -0.07 -14.16 6.50
C ALA A 201 -0.72 -12.85 6.97
N ASN A 202 -0.91 -11.86 6.09
CA ASN A 202 -1.47 -10.56 6.47
C ASN A 202 -2.95 -10.67 6.87
N THR A 203 -3.69 -11.55 6.20
CA THR A 203 -5.07 -11.88 6.53
C THR A 203 -5.17 -12.50 7.93
N LEU A 204 -4.28 -13.45 8.25
CA LEU A 204 -4.22 -14.02 9.61
C LEU A 204 -3.81 -12.97 10.65
N LEU A 205 -2.88 -12.07 10.33
CA LEU A 205 -2.47 -11.00 11.25
C LEU A 205 -3.61 -10.03 11.54
N ALA A 206 -4.35 -9.60 10.52
CA ALA A 206 -5.51 -8.73 10.68
C ALA A 206 -6.60 -9.37 11.57
N GLU A 207 -6.80 -10.69 11.48
CA GLU A 207 -7.77 -11.42 12.32
C GLU A 207 -7.35 -11.54 13.80
N ILE A 208 -6.08 -11.34 14.12
CA ILE A 208 -5.56 -11.53 15.49
C ILE A 208 -4.99 -10.24 16.11
N GLU A 209 -4.87 -9.13 15.36
CA GLU A 209 -4.10 -7.94 15.76
C GLU A 209 -4.57 -7.29 17.06
N ASP A 210 -5.88 -7.35 17.34
CA ASP A 210 -6.47 -6.82 18.58
C ASP A 210 -6.03 -7.59 19.85
N ARG A 211 -5.52 -8.81 19.69
CA ARG A 211 -5.25 -9.73 20.81
C ARG A 211 -3.85 -10.33 20.81
N VAL A 212 -3.20 -10.40 19.65
CA VAL A 212 -1.88 -11.03 19.48
C VAL A 212 -1.04 -10.19 18.52
N ALA A 213 0.07 -9.66 19.03
CA ALA A 213 1.08 -9.01 18.19
C ALA A 213 2.03 -10.05 17.58
N ALA A 214 2.06 -10.13 16.25
CA ALA A 214 2.98 -10.95 15.48
C ALA A 214 3.39 -10.22 14.20
N SER A 215 4.30 -10.81 13.42
CA SER A 215 4.76 -10.22 12.16
C SER A 215 4.78 -11.25 11.04
N ALA A 216 4.47 -10.84 9.82
CA ALA A 216 4.58 -11.71 8.66
C ALA A 216 6.05 -12.10 8.41
N GLY A 217 6.26 -13.33 7.96
CA GLY A 217 7.56 -13.80 7.47
C GLY A 217 7.86 -13.24 6.08
N ALA A 218 6.85 -13.24 5.20
CA ALA A 218 6.90 -12.58 3.88
C ALA A 218 6.43 -11.12 4.00
N ALA A 219 7.14 -10.20 3.35
CA ALA A 219 6.71 -8.81 3.22
C ALA A 219 6.04 -8.64 1.85
N CYS A 220 4.71 -8.74 1.77
CA CYS A 220 4.01 -8.37 0.55
C CYS A 220 3.96 -6.83 0.46
N HIS A 221 4.85 -6.25 -0.34
CA HIS A 221 4.65 -4.94 -0.95
C HIS A 221 4.77 -5.16 -2.46
N SER A 222 3.72 -4.83 -3.23
CA SER A 222 3.61 -4.92 -4.70
C SER A 222 3.31 -6.30 -5.34
N GLU A 223 2.97 -6.27 -6.63
CA GLU A 223 2.20 -7.24 -7.44
C GLU A 223 2.84 -8.61 -7.71
N ASN A 224 3.95 -8.93 -7.05
CA ASN A 224 4.40 -10.30 -6.91
C ASN A 224 4.32 -10.66 -5.43
N VAL A 225 3.91 -11.88 -5.10
CA VAL A 225 4.19 -12.38 -3.76
C VAL A 225 5.70 -12.50 -3.63
N ASP A 226 6.34 -11.43 -3.18
CA ASP A 226 7.75 -11.44 -2.82
C ASP A 226 7.86 -12.22 -1.51
N LEU A 227 8.14 -13.50 -1.66
CA LEU A 227 8.61 -14.34 -0.57
C LEU A 227 9.81 -13.65 0.06
N SER A 228 9.94 -13.75 1.38
CA SER A 228 11.15 -13.25 2.01
C SER A 228 12.36 -13.98 1.43
N ALA A 229 13.45 -13.25 1.22
CA ALA A 229 14.70 -13.82 0.74
C ALA A 229 15.18 -14.99 1.62
N THR A 230 14.79 -15.04 2.91
CA THR A 230 15.04 -16.18 3.80
C THR A 230 14.28 -17.42 3.36
N LEU A 231 12.95 -17.32 3.19
CA LEU A 231 12.10 -18.47 2.86
C LEU A 231 12.38 -18.98 1.44
N GLU A 232 12.68 -18.07 0.52
CA GLU A 232 13.12 -18.41 -0.84
C GLU A 232 14.45 -19.18 -0.81
N ALA A 233 15.45 -18.69 -0.07
CA ALA A 233 16.74 -19.37 0.06
C ALA A 233 16.63 -20.74 0.77
N MET A 234 15.65 -20.89 1.66
CA MET A 234 15.32 -22.16 2.31
C MET A 234 14.46 -23.08 1.43
N VAL A 235 14.02 -22.61 0.26
CA VAL A 235 13.16 -23.33 -0.68
C VAL A 235 11.87 -23.81 -0.01
N VAL A 236 11.26 -22.94 0.81
CA VAL A 236 9.98 -23.24 1.46
C VAL A 236 8.89 -23.24 0.39
N PRO A 237 8.03 -24.28 0.30
CA PRO A 237 6.98 -24.32 -0.71
C PRO A 237 6.05 -23.11 -0.61
N ILE A 238 5.67 -22.52 -1.74
CA ILE A 238 4.86 -21.29 -1.83
C ILE A 238 3.59 -21.38 -0.96
N GLN A 239 2.89 -22.52 -1.01
CA GLN A 239 1.66 -22.75 -0.23
C GLN A 239 1.83 -22.59 1.30
N PHE A 240 3.05 -22.79 1.80
CA PHE A 240 3.42 -22.56 3.21
C PHE A 240 4.02 -21.17 3.40
N ALA A 241 4.85 -20.72 2.46
CA ALA A 241 5.57 -19.47 2.58
C ALA A 241 4.61 -18.27 2.70
N MET A 242 3.50 -18.28 1.94
CA MET A 242 2.40 -17.30 2.03
C MET A 242 1.84 -17.11 3.45
N GLY A 243 1.72 -18.21 4.20
CA GLY A 243 1.10 -18.24 5.52
C GLY A 243 2.10 -18.19 6.65
N THR A 244 3.30 -17.67 6.41
CA THR A 244 4.37 -17.66 7.42
C THR A 244 4.19 -16.49 8.39
N ILE A 245 4.01 -16.81 9.66
CA ILE A 245 3.98 -15.88 10.77
C ILE A 245 5.22 -16.08 11.65
N ARG A 246 5.89 -14.98 11.98
CA ARG A 246 6.94 -14.94 12.99
C ARG A 246 6.35 -14.47 14.32
N PHE A 247 6.41 -15.35 15.30
CA PHE A 247 6.14 -15.07 16.70
C PHE A 247 7.44 -14.92 17.47
N SER A 248 7.43 -14.04 18.48
CA SER A 248 8.54 -13.89 19.42
C SER A 248 8.04 -13.81 20.84
N THR A 249 8.68 -14.54 21.74
CA THR A 249 8.45 -14.48 23.18
C THR A 249 9.50 -13.57 23.83
N GLY A 250 9.15 -12.98 24.97
CA GLY A 250 10.01 -12.06 25.70
C GLY A 250 9.99 -12.30 27.20
N LYS A 251 10.74 -11.49 27.95
CA LYS A 251 10.86 -11.59 29.42
C LYS A 251 9.52 -11.57 30.18
N PRO A 252 8.51 -10.76 29.78
CA PRO A 252 7.24 -10.72 30.51
C PRO A 252 6.21 -11.75 30.01
N THR A 253 6.50 -12.50 28.95
CA THR A 253 5.51 -13.39 28.33
C THR A 253 5.15 -14.54 29.26
N THR A 254 3.87 -14.67 29.60
CA THR A 254 3.39 -15.70 30.54
C THR A 254 2.79 -16.91 29.82
N GLU A 255 2.69 -18.05 30.52
CA GLU A 255 2.02 -19.24 29.99
C GLU A 255 0.56 -18.97 29.60
N ALA A 256 -0.16 -18.19 30.41
CA ALA A 256 -1.57 -17.85 30.16
C ALA A 256 -1.75 -16.98 28.90
N GLU A 257 -0.82 -16.06 28.64
CA GLU A 257 -0.82 -15.27 27.40
C GLU A 257 -0.49 -16.16 26.19
N ILE A 258 0.44 -17.11 26.32
CA ILE A 258 0.71 -18.09 25.26
C ILE A 258 -0.52 -18.94 24.96
N ASP A 259 -1.20 -19.46 25.97
CA ASP A 259 -2.43 -20.26 25.78
C ASP A 259 -3.54 -19.44 25.12
N THR A 260 -3.66 -18.16 25.50
CA THR A 260 -4.59 -17.23 24.87
C THR A 260 -4.24 -17.02 23.40
N ALA A 261 -2.96 -16.79 23.09
CA ALA A 261 -2.50 -16.61 21.71
C ALA A 261 -2.72 -17.86 20.86
N VAL A 262 -2.45 -19.06 21.40
CA VAL A 262 -2.74 -20.35 20.73
C VAL A 262 -4.22 -20.43 20.37
N ASN A 263 -5.12 -20.11 21.29
CA ASN A 263 -6.56 -20.17 21.05
C ASN A 263 -6.99 -19.16 19.97
N VAL A 264 -6.55 -17.90 20.07
CA VAL A 264 -6.86 -16.85 19.10
C VAL A 264 -6.42 -17.22 17.69
N VAL A 265 -5.15 -17.63 17.54
CA VAL A 265 -4.59 -18.01 16.23
C VAL A 265 -5.30 -19.24 15.67
N THR A 266 -5.62 -20.22 16.51
CA THR A 266 -6.37 -21.41 16.09
C THR A 266 -7.75 -21.05 15.56
N GLU A 267 -8.49 -20.20 16.28
CA GLU A 267 -9.83 -19.77 15.88
C GLU A 267 -9.81 -18.96 14.59
N ALA A 268 -8.84 -18.05 14.43
CA ALA A 268 -8.67 -17.29 13.20
C ALA A 268 -8.39 -18.22 12.00
N ILE A 269 -7.46 -19.18 12.14
CA ILE A 269 -7.17 -20.15 11.07
C ILE A 269 -8.39 -21.00 10.72
N ARG A 270 -9.23 -21.36 11.70
CA ARG A 270 -10.48 -22.08 11.45
C ARG A 270 -11.45 -21.26 10.59
N ARG A 271 -11.58 -19.96 10.86
CA ARG A 271 -12.44 -19.06 10.07
C ARG A 271 -11.93 -18.85 8.64
N LEU A 272 -10.61 -18.81 8.47
CA LEU A 272 -9.98 -18.53 7.17
C LEU A 272 -9.91 -19.75 6.22
N LYS A 273 -10.24 -20.96 6.69
CA LYS A 273 -10.24 -22.17 5.86
C LYS A 273 -11.56 -22.33 5.10
N PRO A 274 -11.56 -22.48 3.77
CA PRO A 274 -12.75 -22.84 3.00
C PRO A 274 -13.22 -24.25 3.38
N GLY A 275 -14.51 -24.39 3.75
CA GLY A 275 -15.14 -25.71 3.95
C GLY A 275 -15.20 -26.24 5.40
N ALA A 276 -14.85 -25.44 6.41
CA ALA A 276 -15.24 -25.75 7.79
C ALA A 276 -16.70 -25.32 8.01
N ASP A 277 -17.57 -26.25 8.43
CA ASP A 277 -18.94 -25.97 8.83
C ASP A 277 -18.99 -24.87 9.90
N ARG A 278 -19.27 -23.63 9.47
CA ARG A 278 -20.19 -22.64 10.06
C ARG A 278 -19.90 -21.26 9.48
N ALA A 279 -20.98 -20.61 9.04
CA ALA A 279 -21.02 -19.17 8.88
C ALA A 279 -20.47 -18.48 10.14
N PRO A 280 -19.65 -17.43 10.04
CA PRO A 280 -19.38 -16.60 11.20
C PRO A 280 -20.70 -16.01 11.70
N GLN A 281 -21.07 -16.35 12.94
CA GLN A 281 -21.96 -15.48 13.70
C GLN A 281 -21.12 -14.28 14.12
N ILE A 282 -21.10 -13.25 13.28
CA ILE A 282 -20.81 -11.90 13.76
C ILE A 282 -21.90 -11.62 14.80
N HIS A 283 -21.49 -11.33 16.03
CA HIS A 283 -22.42 -10.87 17.06
C HIS A 283 -23.13 -9.64 16.49
N THR A 284 -24.44 -9.72 16.36
CA THR A 284 -25.33 -8.70 15.78
C THR A 284 -25.35 -7.36 16.54
N GLU A 285 -24.40 -7.13 17.44
CA GLU A 285 -24.28 -5.96 18.30
C GLU A 285 -23.07 -5.06 17.95
N ASP A 286 -22.10 -5.53 17.15
CA ASP A 286 -20.95 -4.71 16.73
C ASP A 286 -21.18 -4.04 15.36
N THR A 287 -20.87 -2.74 15.27
CA THR A 287 -20.96 -1.97 14.01
C THR A 287 -19.85 -2.39 13.06
N ILE A 288 -20.19 -3.02 11.93
CA ILE A 288 -19.23 -3.47 10.91
C ILE A 288 -18.61 -2.26 10.21
N LYS A 289 -17.29 -2.16 10.21
CA LYS A 289 -16.51 -1.12 9.52
C LYS A 289 -15.91 -1.65 8.22
N LEU A 290 -16.47 -1.30 7.07
CA LEU A 290 -16.03 -1.86 5.79
C LEU A 290 -14.57 -1.56 5.43
N THR A 291 -14.02 -0.39 5.80
CA THR A 291 -12.66 -0.02 5.41
C THR A 291 -11.59 -0.92 6.05
N HIS A 292 -11.92 -1.62 7.14
CA HIS A 292 -11.03 -2.57 7.81
C HIS A 292 -10.88 -3.89 7.02
N PHE A 293 -11.77 -4.18 6.07
CA PHE A 293 -11.71 -5.39 5.24
C PHE A 293 -10.94 -5.20 3.92
N THR A 294 -10.15 -4.12 3.80
CA THR A 294 -9.49 -3.70 2.56
C THR A 294 -8.00 -3.39 2.75
N HIS A 295 -7.15 -3.82 1.81
CA HIS A 295 -5.72 -3.49 1.81
C HIS A 295 -5.47 -2.08 1.25
N GLY A 296 -6.14 -1.71 0.15
CA GLY A 296 -6.15 -0.36 -0.44
C GLY A 296 -7.54 0.29 -0.40
N LEU A 297 -7.61 1.62 -0.51
CA LEU A 297 -8.86 2.38 -0.47
C LEU A 297 -9.24 2.92 -1.86
N GLY A 298 -10.44 2.60 -2.35
CA GLY A 298 -11.04 3.30 -3.49
C GLY A 298 -10.32 3.14 -4.82
N CYS A 299 -10.37 4.20 -5.64
CA CYS A 299 -9.69 4.25 -6.94
C CYS A 299 -8.16 4.15 -6.83
N ALA A 300 -7.58 4.30 -5.62
CA ALA A 300 -6.16 4.05 -5.38
C ALA A 300 -5.77 2.55 -5.42
N CYS A 301 -6.75 1.65 -5.58
CA CYS A 301 -6.55 0.22 -5.85
C CYS A 301 -6.29 -0.09 -7.34
N LYS A 302 -6.34 0.91 -8.23
CA LYS A 302 -6.03 0.72 -9.66
C LYS A 302 -4.55 0.31 -9.82
N LEU A 303 -4.28 -0.62 -10.75
CA LEU A 303 -2.93 -0.96 -11.20
C LEU A 303 -2.20 0.33 -11.61
N ARG A 304 -0.89 0.41 -11.33
CA ARG A 304 -0.11 1.61 -11.66
C ARG A 304 -0.18 1.90 -13.16
N PRO A 305 -0.39 3.17 -13.59
CA PRO A 305 -0.52 3.52 -15.00
C PRO A 305 0.61 2.98 -15.88
N GLN A 306 1.86 3.07 -15.42
CA GLN A 306 3.01 2.60 -16.20
C GLN A 306 3.03 1.08 -16.43
N ALA A 307 2.50 0.29 -15.49
CA ALA A 307 2.44 -1.16 -15.63
C ALA A 307 1.32 -1.56 -16.61
N LEU A 308 0.16 -0.91 -16.51
CA LEU A 308 -0.96 -1.16 -17.41
C LEU A 308 -0.67 -0.69 -18.84
N GLU A 309 -0.10 0.50 -19.02
CA GLU A 309 0.32 1.03 -20.33
C GLU A 309 1.29 0.09 -21.05
N GLN A 310 2.27 -0.48 -20.34
CA GLN A 310 3.22 -1.43 -20.94
C GLN A 310 2.53 -2.71 -21.45
N VAL A 311 1.55 -3.22 -20.70
CA VAL A 311 0.80 -4.42 -21.10
C VAL A 311 -0.14 -4.09 -22.27
N LEU A 312 -0.89 -2.99 -22.18
CA LEU A 312 -1.84 -2.58 -23.21
C LEU A 312 -1.15 -2.22 -24.54
N ALA A 313 0.04 -1.63 -24.50
CA ALA A 313 0.83 -1.30 -25.69
C ALA A 313 1.24 -2.53 -26.51
N SER A 314 1.24 -3.72 -25.90
CA SER A 314 1.55 -4.98 -26.59
C SER A 314 0.36 -5.63 -27.28
N LEU A 315 -0.86 -5.14 -27.03
CA LEU A 315 -2.09 -5.70 -27.58
C LEU A 315 -2.42 -5.07 -28.94
N PRO A 316 -3.01 -5.83 -29.88
CA PRO A 316 -3.43 -5.28 -31.17
C PRO A 316 -4.56 -4.27 -30.98
N VAL A 317 -4.41 -3.08 -31.56
CA VAL A 317 -5.46 -2.06 -31.58
C VAL A 317 -6.52 -2.47 -32.63
N PRO A 318 -7.80 -2.56 -32.26
CA PRO A 318 -8.86 -2.88 -33.23
C PRO A 318 -8.99 -1.80 -34.31
N ASP A 319 -9.06 -2.21 -35.58
CA ASP A 319 -9.28 -1.33 -36.74
C ASP A 319 -10.75 -1.38 -37.19
N ASP A 320 -11.64 -0.82 -36.37
CA ASP A 320 -13.07 -0.64 -36.70
C ASP A 320 -13.42 0.84 -36.73
N LYS A 321 -13.85 1.32 -37.90
CA LYS A 321 -14.27 2.71 -38.16
C LYS A 321 -15.44 3.21 -37.28
N ASN A 322 -16.12 2.33 -36.57
CA ASN A 322 -17.21 2.67 -35.66
C ASN A 322 -16.72 2.94 -34.23
N ILE A 323 -15.47 2.60 -33.91
CA ILE A 323 -14.85 3.03 -32.65
C ILE A 323 -14.54 4.52 -32.79
N LEU A 324 -15.29 5.34 -32.06
CA LEU A 324 -15.10 6.80 -32.03
C LEU A 324 -14.09 7.20 -30.96
N VAL A 325 -14.11 6.49 -29.83
CA VAL A 325 -13.18 6.62 -28.70
C VAL A 325 -12.84 5.21 -28.24
N GLY A 326 -11.55 4.91 -28.12
CA GLY A 326 -11.06 3.57 -27.79
C GLY A 326 -9.66 3.62 -27.20
N ILE A 327 -8.94 2.49 -27.20
CA ILE A 327 -7.65 2.32 -26.48
C ILE A 327 -6.56 3.34 -26.91
N GLY A 328 -6.67 3.90 -28.12
CA GLY A 328 -5.70 4.86 -28.65
C GLY A 328 -5.77 6.27 -28.04
N THR A 329 -6.88 6.61 -27.37
CA THR A 329 -7.05 7.87 -26.63
C THR A 329 -7.38 7.54 -25.18
N SER A 330 -6.71 8.19 -24.22
CA SER A 330 -6.92 7.96 -22.78
C SER A 330 -8.19 8.67 -22.27
N ASP A 331 -9.31 8.54 -22.97
CA ASP A 331 -10.60 9.10 -22.54
C ASP A 331 -11.29 8.21 -21.49
N ASP A 332 -12.26 8.78 -20.77
CA ASP A 332 -12.91 8.17 -19.60
C ASP A 332 -13.80 6.97 -19.94
N ALA A 333 -14.30 6.86 -21.18
CA ALA A 333 -15.16 5.76 -21.60
C ALA A 333 -15.01 5.40 -23.08
N ALA A 334 -15.32 4.14 -23.40
CA ALA A 334 -15.33 3.68 -24.79
C ALA A 334 -16.59 4.19 -25.52
N VAL A 335 -16.42 4.70 -26.74
CA VAL A 335 -17.54 5.18 -27.57
C VAL A 335 -17.60 4.44 -28.89
N TYR A 336 -18.74 3.80 -29.15
CA TYR A 336 -18.98 3.01 -30.36
C TYR A 336 -20.20 3.51 -31.12
N ARG A 337 -20.01 3.91 -32.38
CA ARG A 337 -21.06 4.40 -33.27
C ARG A 337 -22.00 3.26 -33.68
N ILE A 338 -23.30 3.48 -33.50
CA ILE A 338 -24.35 2.58 -33.98
C ILE A 338 -24.87 3.03 -35.35
N ASN A 339 -25.12 4.33 -35.50
CA ASN A 339 -25.54 4.97 -36.74
C ASN A 339 -25.11 6.46 -36.76
N GLU A 340 -25.58 7.24 -37.72
CA GLU A 340 -25.19 8.66 -37.87
C GLU A 340 -25.67 9.55 -36.70
N GLU A 341 -26.74 9.17 -36.01
CA GLU A 341 -27.35 9.97 -34.94
C GLU A 341 -27.06 9.43 -33.53
N GLN A 342 -26.55 8.19 -33.41
CA GLN A 342 -26.41 7.50 -32.13
C GLN A 342 -25.08 6.74 -32.01
N ALA A 343 -24.43 6.94 -30.87
CA ALA A 343 -23.32 6.15 -30.37
C ALA A 343 -23.60 5.66 -28.94
N ILE A 344 -23.08 4.49 -28.60
CA ILE A 344 -23.07 3.94 -27.25
C ILE A 344 -21.80 4.41 -26.55
N VAL A 345 -21.95 4.83 -25.30
CA VAL A 345 -20.83 5.08 -24.39
C VAL A 345 -20.84 3.98 -23.33
N GLN A 346 -19.71 3.32 -23.12
CA GLN A 346 -19.60 2.22 -22.16
C GLN A 346 -18.39 2.41 -21.27
N THR A 347 -18.63 2.31 -19.96
CA THR A 347 -17.58 2.33 -18.93
C THR A 347 -17.80 1.19 -17.94
N VAL A 348 -16.74 0.87 -17.19
CA VAL A 348 -16.75 -0.06 -16.08
C VAL A 348 -15.78 0.42 -15.01
N ASP A 349 -16.29 0.60 -13.79
CA ASP A 349 -15.45 0.98 -12.66
C ASP A 349 -15.94 0.27 -11.39
N PHE A 350 -15.02 -0.31 -10.63
CA PHE A 350 -15.28 -1.00 -9.37
C PHE A 350 -14.03 -0.94 -8.47
N PHE A 351 -14.24 -0.82 -7.16
CA PHE A 351 -13.15 -0.63 -6.20
C PHE A 351 -13.51 -1.15 -4.81
N THR A 352 -12.55 -1.10 -3.89
CA THR A 352 -12.72 -1.49 -2.48
C THR A 352 -13.33 -0.35 -1.66
N PRO A 353 -14.05 -0.64 -0.55
CA PRO A 353 -14.66 0.36 0.32
C PRO A 353 -13.79 1.57 0.67
N VAL A 354 -14.32 2.77 0.47
CA VAL A 354 -13.72 4.07 0.84
C VAL A 354 -14.31 4.69 2.11
N VAL A 355 -15.39 4.10 2.60
CA VAL A 355 -16.13 4.49 3.80
C VAL A 355 -16.60 3.24 4.53
N ASP A 356 -16.87 3.38 5.83
CA ASP A 356 -17.26 2.25 6.68
C ASP A 356 -18.71 1.81 6.46
N ASP A 357 -19.60 2.76 6.17
CA ASP A 357 -21.01 2.49 5.96
C ASP A 357 -21.26 1.80 4.60
N PRO A 358 -21.86 0.58 4.59
CA PRO A 358 -22.10 -0.16 3.35
C PRO A 358 -23.05 0.53 2.37
N TYR A 359 -24.06 1.24 2.89
CA TYR A 359 -25.04 1.92 2.07
C TYR A 359 -24.40 3.08 1.31
N ALA A 360 -23.64 3.92 2.03
CA ALA A 360 -22.87 5.01 1.49
C ALA A 360 -21.81 4.51 0.49
N PHE A 361 -21.13 3.40 0.78
CA PHE A 361 -20.19 2.80 -0.17
C PHE A 361 -20.88 2.42 -1.50
N GLY A 362 -22.06 1.81 -1.44
CA GLY A 362 -22.87 1.52 -2.62
C GLY A 362 -23.24 2.77 -3.42
N GLN A 363 -23.66 3.85 -2.75
CA GLN A 363 -23.96 5.13 -3.39
C GLN A 363 -22.72 5.73 -4.07
N ILE A 364 -21.56 5.72 -3.40
CA ILE A 364 -20.31 6.29 -3.91
C ILE A 364 -19.82 5.51 -5.12
N ALA A 365 -19.82 4.19 -5.06
CA ALA A 365 -19.40 3.33 -6.18
C ALA A 365 -20.28 3.53 -7.42
N ALA A 366 -21.61 3.66 -7.21
CA ALA A 366 -22.53 3.95 -8.31
C ALA A 366 -22.29 5.35 -8.90
N ALA A 367 -22.11 6.37 -8.05
CA ALA A 367 -21.83 7.74 -8.50
C ALA A 367 -20.52 7.82 -9.30
N ASN A 368 -19.47 7.14 -8.85
CA ASN A 368 -18.19 7.07 -9.54
C ASN A 368 -18.33 6.41 -10.92
N ALA A 369 -18.94 5.22 -11.00
CA ALA A 369 -19.10 4.52 -12.28
C ALA A 369 -20.02 5.25 -13.28
N LEU A 370 -20.92 6.10 -12.80
CA LEU A 370 -21.73 6.98 -13.65
C LEU A 370 -20.97 8.22 -14.14
N SER A 371 -19.88 8.59 -13.45
CA SER A 371 -19.14 9.83 -13.69
C SER A 371 -18.55 9.88 -15.09
N ASP A 372 -17.92 8.79 -15.57
CA ASP A 372 -17.34 8.74 -16.93
C ASP A 372 -18.40 8.98 -18.02
N ILE A 373 -19.64 8.50 -17.82
CA ILE A 373 -20.73 8.75 -18.77
C ILE A 373 -21.05 10.26 -18.84
N TYR A 374 -21.05 10.94 -17.70
CA TYR A 374 -21.26 12.38 -17.64
C TYR A 374 -20.07 13.16 -18.18
N ALA A 375 -18.84 12.70 -17.95
CA ALA A 375 -17.60 13.32 -18.46
C ALA A 375 -17.59 13.35 -20.00
N MET A 376 -18.08 12.29 -20.64
CA MET A 376 -18.23 12.22 -22.11
C MET A 376 -19.40 13.05 -22.67
N GLY A 377 -20.20 13.69 -21.80
CA GLY A 377 -21.43 14.40 -22.18
C GLY A 377 -22.60 13.49 -22.57
N ALA A 378 -22.53 12.20 -22.19
CA ALA A 378 -23.52 11.21 -22.56
C ALA A 378 -24.65 11.11 -21.53
N LYS A 379 -25.79 10.56 -21.97
CA LYS A 379 -26.91 10.25 -21.07
C LYS A 379 -26.85 8.77 -20.66
N PRO A 380 -26.82 8.44 -19.35
CA PRO A 380 -26.87 7.05 -18.92
C PRO A 380 -28.21 6.39 -19.28
N LEU A 381 -28.18 5.09 -19.59
CA LEU A 381 -29.36 4.27 -19.94
C LEU A 381 -29.67 3.21 -18.89
N PHE A 382 -28.69 2.37 -18.57
CA PHE A 382 -28.80 1.30 -17.58
C PHE A 382 -27.41 0.89 -17.09
N ALA A 383 -27.38 0.13 -15.99
CA ALA A 383 -26.14 -0.40 -15.42
C ALA A 383 -26.25 -1.88 -15.04
N LEU A 384 -25.10 -2.52 -14.85
CA LEU A 384 -24.94 -3.89 -14.37
C LEU A 384 -24.00 -3.90 -13.16
N ASN A 385 -24.36 -4.62 -12.09
CA ASN A 385 -23.51 -4.77 -10.91
C ASN A 385 -22.25 -5.60 -11.20
N ILE A 386 -21.14 -5.22 -10.59
CA ILE A 386 -19.92 -6.03 -10.49
C ILE A 386 -19.59 -6.14 -9.01
N VAL A 387 -19.62 -7.37 -8.47
CA VAL A 387 -19.46 -7.63 -7.05
C VAL A 387 -18.41 -8.71 -6.81
N GLY A 388 -17.38 -8.37 -6.04
CA GLY A 388 -16.56 -9.34 -5.30
C GLY A 388 -16.91 -9.22 -3.82
N PHE A 389 -17.36 -10.28 -3.17
CA PHE A 389 -17.82 -10.18 -1.77
C PHE A 389 -17.32 -11.36 -0.93
N PRO A 390 -16.71 -11.11 0.25
CA PRO A 390 -16.24 -12.18 1.13
C PRO A 390 -17.39 -12.76 1.93
N SER A 391 -18.14 -13.66 1.31
CA SER A 391 -19.32 -14.29 1.92
C SER A 391 -19.01 -15.11 3.18
N ASN A 392 -17.73 -15.50 3.33
CA ASN A 392 -17.20 -16.18 4.51
C ASN A 392 -16.78 -15.23 5.64
N ARG A 393 -16.67 -13.92 5.41
CA ARG A 393 -16.21 -12.92 6.41
C ARG A 393 -17.26 -11.86 6.74
N LEU A 394 -18.12 -11.52 5.78
CA LEU A 394 -19.16 -10.50 5.93
C LEU A 394 -20.56 -11.12 5.77
N PRO A 395 -21.55 -10.66 6.55
CA PRO A 395 -22.91 -11.16 6.43
C PRO A 395 -23.54 -10.61 5.15
N LEU A 396 -24.40 -11.40 4.50
CA LEU A 396 -25.06 -10.99 3.25
C LEU A 396 -25.93 -9.72 3.39
N SER A 397 -26.34 -9.36 4.61
CA SER A 397 -27.02 -8.08 4.88
C SER A 397 -26.16 -6.86 4.55
N VAL A 398 -24.83 -6.97 4.65
CA VAL A 398 -23.91 -5.91 4.23
C VAL A 398 -23.96 -5.76 2.70
N LEU A 399 -23.91 -6.87 1.96
CA LEU A 399 -24.06 -6.84 0.50
C LEU A 399 -25.43 -6.26 0.10
N GLU A 400 -26.49 -6.66 0.79
CA GLU A 400 -27.83 -6.10 0.57
C GLU A 400 -27.84 -4.57 0.76
N SER A 401 -27.17 -4.05 1.78
CA SER A 401 -27.05 -2.60 2.03
C SER A 401 -26.27 -1.87 0.93
N ILE A 402 -25.15 -2.44 0.47
CA ILE A 402 -24.36 -1.90 -0.67
C ILE A 402 -25.25 -1.81 -1.92
N LEU A 403 -25.94 -2.91 -2.25
CA LEU A 403 -26.82 -2.96 -3.43
C LEU A 403 -27.98 -1.96 -3.33
N LYS A 404 -28.55 -1.76 -2.13
CA LYS A 404 -29.60 -0.75 -1.91
C LYS A 404 -29.09 0.66 -2.16
N GLY A 405 -27.92 1.02 -1.61
CA GLY A 405 -27.32 2.33 -1.82
C GLY A 405 -27.04 2.59 -3.30
N ALA A 406 -26.51 1.60 -4.01
CA ALA A 406 -26.27 1.68 -5.44
C ALA A 406 -27.56 1.86 -6.26
N GLN A 407 -28.62 1.10 -5.92
CA GLN A 407 -29.93 1.21 -6.59
C GLN A 407 -30.56 2.59 -6.40
N GLU A 408 -30.52 3.15 -5.19
CA GLU A 408 -31.04 4.49 -4.94
C GLU A 408 -30.28 5.54 -5.77
N LYS A 409 -28.95 5.45 -5.82
CA LYS A 409 -28.13 6.36 -6.61
C LYS A 409 -28.37 6.23 -8.12
N ALA A 410 -28.55 5.00 -8.61
CA ALA A 410 -28.92 4.76 -10.00
C ALA A 410 -30.30 5.34 -10.34
N ALA A 411 -31.27 5.22 -9.42
CA ALA A 411 -32.60 5.81 -9.57
C ALA A 411 -32.55 7.35 -9.58
N GLU A 412 -31.70 7.97 -8.76
CA GLU A 412 -31.42 9.41 -8.80
C GLU A 412 -30.86 9.84 -10.17
N ALA A 413 -30.00 9.02 -10.78
CA ALA A 413 -29.49 9.22 -12.13
C ALA A 413 -30.52 8.94 -13.25
N GLY A 414 -31.74 8.50 -12.89
CA GLY A 414 -32.81 8.18 -13.83
C GLY A 414 -32.64 6.85 -14.57
N ILE A 415 -31.82 5.93 -14.06
CA ILE A 415 -31.57 4.62 -14.67
C ILE A 415 -31.87 3.46 -13.73
N SER A 416 -31.95 2.26 -14.30
CA SER A 416 -32.08 1.01 -13.53
C SER A 416 -30.81 0.18 -13.61
N ILE A 417 -30.47 -0.47 -12.50
CA ILE A 417 -29.51 -1.58 -12.49
C ILE A 417 -30.29 -2.85 -12.85
N ILE A 418 -30.03 -3.44 -14.02
CA ILE A 418 -30.87 -4.50 -14.61
C ILE A 418 -30.23 -5.89 -14.58
N GLY A 419 -29.11 -6.04 -13.88
CA GLY A 419 -28.38 -7.29 -13.77
C GLY A 419 -27.02 -7.10 -13.15
N GLY A 420 -26.14 -8.08 -13.34
CA GLY A 420 -24.76 -8.03 -12.86
C GLY A 420 -24.16 -9.40 -12.61
N HIS A 421 -22.96 -9.42 -12.06
CA HIS A 421 -22.25 -10.63 -11.66
C HIS A 421 -21.67 -10.49 -10.25
N THR A 422 -21.76 -11.56 -9.48
CA THR A 422 -21.23 -11.64 -8.12
C THR A 422 -20.31 -12.85 -8.00
N VAL A 423 -19.11 -12.61 -7.48
CA VAL A 423 -18.12 -13.65 -7.17
C VAL A 423 -17.75 -13.60 -5.69
N ASP A 424 -17.44 -14.77 -5.13
CA ASP A 424 -16.83 -14.84 -3.80
C ASP A 424 -15.38 -14.34 -3.90
N ASP A 425 -14.98 -13.46 -2.99
CA ASP A 425 -13.67 -12.81 -3.01
C ASP A 425 -13.16 -12.66 -1.57
N THR A 426 -11.88 -12.39 -1.39
CA THR A 426 -11.26 -12.16 -0.07
C THR A 426 -11.55 -10.78 0.50
N GLU A 427 -11.84 -9.81 -0.36
CA GLU A 427 -12.15 -8.42 0.00
C GLU A 427 -13.42 -7.93 -0.70
N PRO A 428 -14.23 -7.09 -0.04
CA PRO A 428 -15.39 -6.47 -0.68
C PRO A 428 -14.93 -5.53 -1.80
N LYS A 429 -15.45 -5.74 -3.00
CA LYS A 429 -15.28 -4.91 -4.19
C LYS A 429 -16.65 -4.71 -4.82
N PHE A 430 -16.97 -3.46 -5.15
CA PHE A 430 -18.26 -3.15 -5.75
C PHE A 430 -18.12 -2.02 -6.77
N GLY A 431 -18.94 -2.10 -7.81
CA GLY A 431 -19.03 -1.09 -8.85
C GLY A 431 -20.02 -1.48 -9.93
N LEU A 432 -20.03 -0.72 -11.02
CA LEU A 432 -20.99 -0.87 -12.11
C LEU A 432 -20.30 -0.89 -13.46
N ALA A 433 -20.83 -1.69 -14.39
CA ALA A 433 -20.68 -1.44 -15.81
C ALA A 433 -21.88 -0.60 -16.28
N VAL A 434 -21.62 0.58 -16.84
CA VAL A 434 -22.66 1.54 -17.21
C VAL A 434 -22.69 1.70 -18.72
N CYS A 435 -23.91 1.71 -19.27
CA CYS A 435 -24.18 1.98 -20.68
C CYS A 435 -24.91 3.31 -20.80
N GLY A 436 -24.39 4.19 -21.65
CA GLY A 436 -24.97 5.48 -22.01
C GLY A 436 -25.15 5.63 -23.52
N ILE A 437 -25.82 6.70 -23.91
CA ILE A 437 -26.06 7.06 -25.30
C ILE A 437 -25.70 8.53 -25.55
N ILE A 438 -25.15 8.79 -26.73
CA ILE A 438 -24.78 10.14 -27.16
C ILE A 438 -24.93 10.28 -28.67
N HIS A 439 -25.06 11.52 -29.15
CA HIS A 439 -24.93 11.82 -30.57
C HIS A 439 -23.43 11.83 -30.94
N PRO A 440 -22.98 11.18 -32.03
CA PRO A 440 -21.56 11.08 -32.41
C PRO A 440 -20.81 12.43 -32.51
N HIS A 441 -21.52 13.52 -32.79
CA HIS A 441 -20.96 14.89 -32.88
C HIS A 441 -21.03 15.71 -31.59
N LYS A 442 -21.49 15.13 -30.48
CA LYS A 442 -21.60 15.81 -29.18
C LYS A 442 -20.68 15.22 -28.11
N ILE A 443 -19.78 14.33 -28.50
CA ILE A 443 -18.84 13.68 -27.59
C ILE A 443 -17.89 14.74 -27.05
N LEU A 444 -17.81 14.83 -25.72
CA LEU A 444 -16.78 15.60 -25.04
C LEU A 444 -15.57 14.68 -24.85
N SER A 445 -14.44 15.03 -25.46
CA SER A 445 -13.17 14.32 -25.26
C SER A 445 -12.30 15.10 -24.28
N ASN A 446 -11.38 14.42 -23.61
CA ASN A 446 -10.35 15.07 -22.81
C ASN A 446 -9.16 15.59 -23.65
N ALA A 447 -9.09 15.24 -24.94
CA ALA A 447 -7.93 15.51 -25.81
C ALA A 447 -8.14 16.67 -26.80
N THR A 448 -9.13 17.53 -26.57
CA THR A 448 -9.52 18.61 -27.50
C THR A 448 -9.48 20.01 -26.90
N ALA A 449 -8.75 20.20 -25.79
CA ALA A 449 -8.55 21.51 -25.17
C ALA A 449 -7.72 22.44 -26.08
N GLN A 450 -7.96 23.74 -25.99
CA GLN A 450 -7.32 24.74 -26.85
C GLN A 450 -6.51 25.77 -26.05
N PRO A 451 -5.46 26.37 -26.66
CA PRO A 451 -4.76 27.49 -26.05
C PRO A 451 -5.70 28.62 -25.65
N GLY A 452 -5.58 29.08 -24.41
CA GLY A 452 -6.41 30.13 -23.84
C GLY A 452 -7.68 29.65 -23.14
N ASP A 453 -8.05 28.37 -23.22
CA ASP A 453 -9.20 27.85 -22.47
C ASP A 453 -9.05 28.07 -20.96
N VAL A 454 -10.14 28.36 -20.29
CA VAL A 454 -10.23 28.46 -18.83
C VAL A 454 -10.59 27.10 -18.26
N LEU A 455 -9.92 26.72 -17.18
CA LEU A 455 -10.11 25.44 -16.48
C LEU A 455 -11.06 25.64 -15.29
N ILE A 456 -12.13 24.85 -15.25
CA ILE A 456 -13.13 24.86 -14.17
C ILE A 456 -13.19 23.48 -13.53
N LEU A 457 -13.19 23.44 -12.19
CA LEU A 457 -13.37 22.22 -11.41
C LEU A 457 -14.72 22.27 -10.69
N THR A 458 -15.55 21.22 -10.79
CA THR A 458 -16.91 21.24 -10.24
C THR A 458 -17.05 20.72 -8.81
N LYS A 459 -16.06 20.01 -8.27
CA LYS A 459 -16.07 19.53 -6.87
C LYS A 459 -14.76 19.83 -6.16
N PRO A 460 -14.78 20.02 -4.84
CA PRO A 460 -13.57 20.14 -4.05
C PRO A 460 -12.78 18.82 -4.04
N ILE A 461 -11.45 18.92 -3.93
CA ILE A 461 -10.55 17.76 -3.82
C ILE A 461 -10.16 17.45 -2.37
N GLY A 462 -9.57 16.27 -2.17
CA GLY A 462 -9.02 15.77 -0.91
C GLY A 462 -9.71 14.52 -0.37
N THR A 463 -10.53 13.83 -1.17
CA THR A 463 -11.28 12.65 -0.70
C THR A 463 -10.37 11.51 -0.27
N GLY A 464 -9.21 11.31 -0.92
CA GLY A 464 -8.28 10.23 -0.60
C GLY A 464 -7.63 10.40 0.78
N ILE A 465 -7.18 11.62 1.07
CA ILE A 465 -6.65 12.02 2.38
C ILE A 465 -7.72 11.84 3.47
N LEU A 466 -8.95 12.30 3.22
CA LEU A 466 -10.02 12.17 4.21
C LEU A 466 -10.46 10.71 4.40
N SER A 467 -10.62 9.91 3.35
CA SER A 467 -10.89 8.47 3.49
C SER A 467 -9.78 7.73 4.25
N THR A 468 -8.52 8.16 4.10
CA THR A 468 -7.39 7.62 4.88
C THR A 468 -7.51 7.99 6.36
N ALA A 469 -7.91 9.23 6.66
CA ALA A 469 -8.20 9.67 8.02
C ALA A 469 -9.40 8.92 8.62
N LEU A 470 -10.42 8.60 7.82
CA LEU A 470 -11.61 7.85 8.24
C LEU A 470 -11.23 6.44 8.68
N LYS A 471 -10.46 5.74 7.84
CA LYS A 471 -9.94 4.39 8.14
C LYS A 471 -9.12 4.36 9.43
N ARG A 472 -8.46 5.46 9.79
CA ARG A 472 -7.66 5.59 11.02
C ARG A 472 -8.46 6.11 12.22
N GLY A 473 -9.78 6.33 12.07
CA GLY A 473 -10.63 6.86 13.12
C GLY A 473 -10.29 8.30 13.53
N ALA A 474 -9.69 9.08 12.63
CA ALA A 474 -9.23 10.45 12.89
C ALA A 474 -10.21 11.54 12.41
N LEU A 475 -11.35 11.14 11.82
CA LEU A 475 -12.38 12.04 11.31
C LEU A 475 -13.53 12.20 12.30
N ASP A 476 -14.04 13.43 12.41
CA ASP A 476 -15.30 13.68 13.09
C ASP A 476 -16.51 13.38 12.18
N ALA A 477 -17.68 13.17 12.79
CA ALA A 477 -18.90 12.77 12.09
C ALA A 477 -19.42 13.86 11.13
N ALA A 478 -19.11 15.14 11.37
CA ALA A 478 -19.58 16.24 10.51
C ALA A 478 -18.79 16.29 9.20
N VAL A 479 -17.47 16.09 9.29
CA VAL A 479 -16.58 16.02 8.13
C VAL A 479 -16.80 14.71 7.38
N GLU A 480 -17.01 13.58 8.06
CA GLU A 480 -17.37 12.30 7.43
C GLU A 480 -18.66 12.44 6.58
N LYS A 481 -19.70 13.08 7.13
CA LYS A 481 -20.94 13.31 6.39
C LYS A 481 -20.74 14.16 5.14
N LYS A 482 -19.90 15.20 5.22
CA LYS A 482 -19.56 16.05 4.05
C LYS A 482 -18.75 15.28 3.00
N LEU A 483 -17.80 14.45 3.44
CA LEU A 483 -17.01 13.57 2.58
C LEU A 483 -17.93 12.60 1.81
N ILE A 484 -18.82 11.90 2.51
CA ILE A 484 -19.80 10.98 1.89
C ILE A 484 -20.71 11.73 0.92
N ALA A 485 -21.22 12.92 1.30
CA ALA A 485 -22.08 13.72 0.43
C ALA A 485 -21.36 14.16 -0.86
N SER A 486 -20.09 14.57 -0.77
CA SER A 486 -19.28 14.96 -1.94
C SER A 486 -19.05 13.78 -2.90
N MET A 487 -18.64 12.63 -2.37
CA MET A 487 -18.38 11.42 -3.17
C MET A 487 -19.64 10.76 -3.73
N SER A 488 -20.80 10.90 -3.07
CA SER A 488 -22.07 10.33 -3.54
C SER A 488 -22.86 11.27 -4.47
N ALA A 489 -22.45 12.53 -4.62
CA ALA A 489 -23.10 13.46 -5.54
C ALA A 489 -22.81 13.08 -7.01
N LEU A 490 -23.86 13.03 -7.84
CA LEU A 490 -23.73 12.78 -9.28
C LEU A 490 -23.18 14.00 -10.03
N ASN A 491 -22.40 13.76 -11.08
CA ASN A 491 -22.00 14.80 -12.04
C ASN A 491 -23.11 15.14 -13.06
N ALA A 492 -24.34 14.64 -12.85
CA ALA A 492 -25.49 14.80 -13.75
C ALA A 492 -25.84 16.26 -14.03
N ASN A 493 -26.00 17.08 -12.97
CA ASN A 493 -26.34 18.50 -13.11
C ASN A 493 -25.23 19.27 -13.83
N ALA A 494 -23.96 18.91 -13.59
CA ALA A 494 -22.84 19.51 -14.29
C ALA A 494 -22.94 19.21 -15.79
N ALA A 495 -23.12 17.94 -16.17
CA ALA A 495 -23.28 17.55 -17.57
C ALA A 495 -24.47 18.21 -18.27
N GLU A 496 -25.60 18.38 -17.58
CA GLU A 496 -26.76 19.10 -18.12
C GLU A 496 -26.46 20.58 -18.40
N VAL A 497 -25.75 21.25 -17.49
CA VAL A 497 -25.31 22.63 -17.69
C VAL A 497 -24.34 22.72 -18.87
N LEU A 498 -23.35 21.83 -18.95
CA LEU A 498 -22.34 21.80 -20.01
C LEU A 498 -22.93 21.69 -21.42
N ALA A 499 -24.09 21.03 -21.57
CA ALA A 499 -24.78 20.90 -22.86
C ALA A 499 -25.19 22.25 -23.49
N ASN A 500 -25.20 23.35 -22.72
CA ASN A 500 -25.54 24.69 -23.17
C ASN A 500 -24.31 25.56 -23.54
N PHE A 501 -23.10 25.02 -23.40
CA PHE A 501 -21.85 25.73 -23.62
C PHE A 501 -20.99 25.05 -24.70
N GLU A 502 -20.04 25.80 -25.24
CA GLU A 502 -19.05 25.27 -26.17
C GLU A 502 -17.85 24.78 -25.34
N VAL A 503 -17.95 23.54 -24.86
CA VAL A 503 -16.89 22.88 -24.09
C VAL A 503 -15.88 22.27 -25.04
N HIS A 504 -14.61 22.64 -24.89
CA HIS A 504 -13.54 22.11 -25.72
C HIS A 504 -13.01 20.79 -25.20
N ALA A 505 -12.87 20.62 -23.88
CA ALA A 505 -12.53 19.34 -23.28
C ALA A 505 -13.19 19.14 -21.92
N CYS A 506 -13.42 17.87 -21.56
CA CYS A 506 -13.98 17.48 -20.27
C CYS A 506 -13.43 16.13 -19.85
N THR A 507 -13.18 15.97 -18.56
CA THR A 507 -12.84 14.70 -17.90
C THR A 507 -13.32 14.77 -16.44
N ASP A 508 -13.27 13.67 -15.69
CA ASP A 508 -13.56 13.68 -14.26
C ASP A 508 -12.32 13.38 -13.40
N VAL A 509 -12.22 14.08 -12.27
CA VAL A 509 -11.05 13.96 -11.39
C VAL A 509 -11.23 12.78 -10.44
N THR A 510 -10.55 11.68 -10.73
CA THR A 510 -10.58 10.43 -9.94
C THR A 510 -9.19 10.00 -9.43
N GLY A 511 -8.79 8.74 -9.61
CA GLY A 511 -7.67 8.11 -8.92
C GLY A 511 -6.29 8.72 -9.16
N PHE A 512 -6.08 9.41 -10.29
CA PHE A 512 -4.81 10.09 -10.61
C PHE A 512 -4.68 11.49 -9.99
N GLY A 513 -5.71 11.94 -9.29
CA GLY A 513 -5.78 13.28 -8.72
C GLY A 513 -5.93 14.36 -9.80
N LEU A 514 -6.06 15.62 -9.35
CA LEU A 514 -6.30 16.76 -10.24
C LEU A 514 -5.21 16.90 -11.30
N LEU A 515 -3.95 16.84 -10.87
CA LEU A 515 -2.82 17.04 -11.78
C LEU A 515 -2.57 15.85 -12.71
N GLY A 516 -2.93 14.63 -12.29
CA GLY A 516 -2.84 13.45 -13.15
C GLY A 516 -3.81 13.53 -14.33
N HIS A 517 -5.07 13.84 -14.03
CA HIS A 517 -6.12 14.03 -15.03
C HIS A 517 -5.89 15.26 -15.91
N LEU A 518 -5.39 16.36 -15.33
CA LEU A 518 -4.97 17.50 -16.13
C LEU A 518 -3.82 17.15 -17.07
N LYS A 519 -2.86 16.31 -16.64
CA LYS A 519 -1.74 15.85 -17.48
C LYS A 519 -2.25 15.03 -18.67
N GLU A 520 -3.28 14.21 -18.51
CA GLU A 520 -3.90 13.50 -19.64
C GLU A 520 -4.55 14.47 -20.62
N MET A 521 -5.30 15.45 -20.10
CA MET A 521 -5.94 16.48 -20.93
C MET A 521 -4.92 17.34 -21.70
N THR A 522 -3.85 17.80 -21.04
CA THR A 522 -2.83 18.65 -21.65
C THR A 522 -1.99 17.89 -22.68
N THR A 523 -1.61 16.64 -22.39
CA THR A 523 -0.85 15.80 -23.33
C THR A 523 -1.68 15.35 -24.53
N GLY A 524 -2.94 14.96 -24.31
CA GLY A 524 -3.86 14.59 -25.39
C GLY A 524 -4.15 15.75 -26.34
N SER A 525 -4.25 16.96 -25.80
CA SER A 525 -4.56 18.18 -26.57
C SER A 525 -3.33 18.88 -27.14
N GLY A 526 -2.11 18.54 -26.68
CA GLY A 526 -0.87 19.19 -27.12
C GLY A 526 -0.75 20.64 -26.64
N VAL A 527 -1.26 20.96 -25.45
CA VAL A 527 -1.24 22.31 -24.85
C VAL A 527 -0.66 22.27 -23.44
N ASP A 528 -0.01 23.35 -23.00
CA ASP A 528 0.48 23.48 -21.62
C ASP A 528 -0.56 24.21 -20.74
N ALA A 529 -0.56 23.99 -19.43
CA ALA A 529 -1.53 24.56 -18.48
C ALA A 529 -0.87 25.35 -17.34
N GLU A 530 -1.60 26.32 -16.80
CA GLU A 530 -1.29 27.03 -15.55
C GLU A 530 -2.43 26.82 -14.56
N ILE A 531 -2.13 26.35 -13.35
CA ILE A 531 -3.09 26.17 -12.26
C ILE A 531 -2.72 27.07 -11.09
N GLN A 532 -3.70 27.82 -10.59
CA GLN A 532 -3.54 28.67 -9.42
C GLN A 532 -3.92 27.89 -8.16
N ALA A 533 -2.92 27.50 -7.38
CA ALA A 533 -3.10 26.55 -6.27
C ALA A 533 -4.13 27.04 -5.22
N GLU A 534 -4.20 28.35 -4.99
CA GLU A 534 -5.12 28.96 -4.01
C GLU A 534 -6.60 28.93 -4.45
N THR A 535 -6.85 28.79 -5.75
CA THR A 535 -8.21 28.76 -6.29
C THR A 535 -8.80 27.35 -6.32
N VAL A 536 -7.98 26.32 -6.11
CA VAL A 536 -8.43 24.93 -6.11
C VAL A 536 -9.32 24.68 -4.89
N PRO A 537 -10.58 24.28 -5.08
CA PRO A 537 -11.51 24.05 -3.98
C PRO A 537 -11.07 22.80 -3.20
N LEU A 538 -10.99 22.91 -1.88
CA LEU A 538 -10.59 21.81 -0.99
C LEU A 538 -11.74 21.43 -0.04
N LEU A 539 -11.85 20.14 0.27
CA LEU A 539 -12.74 19.70 1.34
C LEU A 539 -12.23 20.20 2.70
N ASP A 540 -13.15 20.49 3.61
CA ASP A 540 -12.82 20.89 4.98
C ASP A 540 -11.89 19.86 5.63
N SER A 541 -10.90 20.34 6.40
CA SER A 541 -9.92 19.54 7.14
C SER A 541 -8.87 18.78 6.30
N VAL A 542 -8.91 18.83 4.96
CA VAL A 542 -7.91 18.16 4.10
C VAL A 542 -6.50 18.61 4.44
N THR A 543 -6.25 19.91 4.53
CA THR A 543 -4.93 20.47 4.86
C THR A 543 -4.43 19.99 6.22
N ALA A 544 -5.30 19.97 7.22
CA ALA A 544 -4.95 19.52 8.56
C ALA A 544 -4.61 18.01 8.60
N MET A 545 -5.40 17.19 7.91
CA MET A 545 -5.16 15.74 7.81
C MET A 545 -3.88 15.43 7.02
N ALA A 546 -3.62 16.16 5.93
CA ALA A 546 -2.40 16.04 5.15
C ALA A 546 -1.15 16.38 5.98
N GLN A 547 -1.20 17.47 6.77
CA GLN A 547 -0.12 17.85 7.69
C GLN A 547 0.14 16.81 8.78
N GLN A 548 -0.86 16.03 9.17
CA GLN A 548 -0.73 14.91 10.10
C GLN A 548 -0.20 13.63 9.44
N GLY A 549 0.09 13.65 8.13
CA GLY A 549 0.60 12.49 7.40
C GLY A 549 -0.49 11.47 7.04
N MET A 550 -1.76 11.88 6.97
CA MET A 550 -2.86 11.03 6.48
C MET A 550 -2.87 10.97 4.95
N ILE A 551 -1.73 10.60 4.35
CA ILE A 551 -1.53 10.57 2.90
C ILE A 551 -1.69 9.12 2.41
N PRO A 552 -2.58 8.83 1.45
CA PRO A 552 -2.68 7.50 0.88
C PRO A 552 -1.47 7.19 -0.01
N GLY A 553 -1.17 5.89 -0.17
CA GLY A 553 -0.05 5.44 -1.01
C GLY A 553 -0.15 5.95 -2.45
N GLY A 554 -1.35 5.88 -3.04
CA GLY A 554 -1.62 6.35 -4.41
C GLY A 554 -1.27 7.82 -4.65
N THR A 555 -1.39 8.69 -3.64
CA THR A 555 -1.03 10.12 -3.75
C THR A 555 0.47 10.33 -3.89
N ASN A 556 1.29 9.53 -3.21
CA ASN A 556 2.74 9.58 -3.37
C ASN A 556 3.18 9.04 -4.74
N ASP A 557 2.50 7.99 -5.21
CA ASP A 557 2.73 7.43 -6.55
C ASP A 557 2.35 8.47 -7.62
N ASN A 558 1.20 9.15 -7.51
CA ASN A 558 0.79 10.24 -8.40
C ASN A 558 1.81 11.38 -8.44
N LEU A 559 2.26 11.86 -7.27
CA LEU A 559 3.27 12.92 -7.19
C LEU A 559 4.59 12.52 -7.87
N SER A 560 5.02 11.28 -7.68
CA SER A 560 6.24 10.75 -8.29
C SER A 560 6.11 10.66 -9.81
N ASN A 561 4.94 10.24 -10.31
CA ASN A 561 4.64 10.11 -11.74
C ASN A 561 4.57 11.45 -12.47
N LEU A 562 4.30 12.54 -11.73
CA LEU A 562 4.15 13.89 -12.25
C LEU A 562 5.45 14.72 -12.18
N ALA A 563 6.54 14.16 -11.65
CA ALA A 563 7.79 14.90 -11.40
C ALA A 563 8.37 15.58 -12.66
N ASP A 564 8.23 14.96 -13.83
CA ASP A 564 8.74 15.49 -15.10
C ASP A 564 7.72 16.38 -15.84
N TRP A 565 6.48 16.48 -15.34
CA TRP A 565 5.36 17.15 -16.00
C TRP A 565 4.92 18.44 -15.31
N VAL A 566 5.22 18.57 -14.01
CA VAL A 566 4.74 19.68 -13.18
C VAL A 566 5.89 20.57 -12.72
N GLU A 567 5.84 21.84 -13.08
CA GLU A 567 6.72 22.90 -12.58
C GLU A 567 6.06 23.58 -11.38
N TRP A 568 6.74 23.55 -10.22
CA TRP A 568 6.22 24.09 -8.97
C TRP A 568 6.78 25.48 -8.67
N HIS A 569 5.92 26.47 -8.45
CA HIS A 569 6.34 27.75 -7.87
C HIS A 569 6.94 27.54 -6.47
N ALA A 570 7.93 28.36 -6.10
CA ALA A 570 8.74 28.18 -4.88
C ALA A 570 7.93 28.26 -3.58
N GLU A 571 6.79 28.96 -3.61
CA GLU A 571 5.91 29.15 -2.46
C GLU A 571 4.95 27.97 -2.22
N ILE A 572 4.83 27.04 -3.17
CA ILE A 572 3.96 25.87 -3.03
C ILE A 572 4.68 24.80 -2.21
N GLY A 573 4.29 24.75 -0.92
CA GLY A 573 4.79 23.78 0.05
C GLY A 573 4.37 22.35 -0.24
N GLU A 574 5.12 21.39 0.31
CA GLU A 574 4.96 19.94 0.10
C GLU A 574 3.54 19.42 0.34
N THR A 575 2.87 19.89 1.41
CA THR A 575 1.50 19.51 1.73
C THR A 575 0.54 19.83 0.58
N MET A 576 0.64 21.02 -0.02
CA MET A 576 -0.23 21.40 -1.12
C MET A 576 0.05 20.55 -2.38
N ARG A 577 1.32 20.22 -2.63
CA ARG A 577 1.69 19.33 -3.75
C ARG A 577 1.03 17.95 -3.61
N LEU A 578 1.03 17.40 -2.39
CA LEU A 578 0.36 16.14 -2.08
C LEU A 578 -1.16 16.25 -2.25
N ILE A 579 -1.78 17.34 -1.79
CA ILE A 579 -3.23 17.55 -1.95
C ILE A 579 -3.63 17.61 -3.44
N LEU A 580 -2.87 18.33 -4.26
CA LEU A 580 -3.13 18.45 -5.70
C LEU A 580 -2.94 17.13 -6.46
N CYS A 581 -2.13 16.23 -5.92
CA CYS A 581 -1.91 14.87 -6.44
C CYS A 581 -2.79 13.82 -5.75
N ASP A 582 -3.69 14.22 -4.84
CA ASP A 582 -4.45 13.29 -4.01
C ASP A 582 -5.40 12.43 -4.86
N ALA A 583 -5.39 11.12 -4.63
CA ALA A 583 -6.25 10.18 -5.37
C ALA A 583 -7.72 10.42 -5.01
N GLN A 584 -8.49 10.99 -5.93
CA GLN A 584 -9.90 11.29 -5.71
C GLN A 584 -10.77 10.05 -5.97
N THR A 585 -11.83 9.89 -5.19
CA THR A 585 -12.90 8.92 -5.47
C THR A 585 -14.17 9.70 -5.78
N SER A 586 -14.78 9.45 -6.94
CA SER A 586 -16.00 10.14 -7.36
C SER A 586 -15.89 11.69 -7.31
N GLY A 587 -14.82 12.23 -7.88
CA GLY A 587 -14.58 13.67 -7.91
C GLY A 587 -15.48 14.41 -8.90
N GLY A 588 -15.13 15.67 -9.16
CA GLY A 588 -15.87 16.55 -10.06
C GLY A 588 -15.36 16.48 -11.49
N LEU A 589 -16.06 17.15 -12.39
CA LEU A 589 -15.61 17.36 -13.75
C LEU A 589 -14.53 18.45 -13.78
N LEU A 590 -13.48 18.21 -14.56
CA LEU A 590 -12.49 19.20 -14.98
C LEU A 590 -12.81 19.60 -16.43
N ILE A 591 -13.12 20.88 -16.62
CA ILE A 591 -13.69 21.40 -17.88
C ILE A 591 -12.74 22.44 -18.46
N ALA A 592 -12.43 22.33 -19.75
CA ALA A 592 -11.78 23.38 -20.54
C ALA A 592 -12.83 24.08 -21.42
N VAL A 593 -13.01 25.38 -21.19
CA VAL A 593 -14.02 26.20 -21.86
C VAL A 593 -13.42 27.52 -22.33
N ARG A 594 -14.05 28.15 -23.33
CA ARG A 594 -13.62 29.45 -23.82
C ARG A 594 -13.68 30.53 -22.72
N PRO A 595 -12.72 31.49 -22.70
CA PRO A 595 -12.69 32.58 -21.72
C PRO A 595 -13.96 33.41 -21.61
N ASP A 596 -14.64 33.67 -22.73
CA ASP A 596 -15.86 34.47 -22.77
C ASP A 596 -17.10 33.75 -22.21
N GLN A 597 -16.99 32.44 -21.94
CA GLN A 597 -18.05 31.61 -21.37
C GLN A 597 -17.79 31.20 -19.92
N ALA A 598 -16.56 31.33 -19.43
CA ALA A 598 -16.13 30.76 -18.14
C ALA A 598 -16.97 31.25 -16.94
N ASP A 599 -17.11 32.56 -16.77
CA ASP A 599 -17.86 33.14 -15.64
C ASP A 599 -19.35 32.74 -15.71
N ALA A 600 -19.95 32.78 -16.90
CA ALA A 600 -21.34 32.39 -17.11
C ALA A 600 -21.58 30.90 -16.82
N LEU A 601 -20.61 30.03 -17.14
CA LEU A 601 -20.66 28.61 -16.82
C LEU A 601 -20.59 28.39 -15.30
N VAL A 602 -19.67 29.04 -14.59
CA VAL A 602 -19.59 28.96 -13.12
C VAL A 602 -20.89 29.42 -12.47
N ASP A 603 -21.46 30.54 -12.91
CA ASP A 603 -22.74 31.05 -12.41
C ASP A 603 -23.88 30.04 -12.61
N GLN A 604 -23.95 29.38 -13.77
CA GLN A 604 -24.97 28.36 -14.03
C GLN A 604 -24.75 27.08 -13.20
N LEU A 605 -23.49 26.65 -13.01
CA LEU A 605 -23.15 25.53 -12.12
C LEU A 605 -23.59 25.84 -10.69
N HIS A 606 -23.34 27.06 -10.21
CA HIS A 606 -23.79 27.51 -8.89
C HIS A 606 -25.31 27.55 -8.78
N GLN A 607 -26.03 27.98 -9.82
CA GLN A 607 -27.49 27.97 -9.86
C GLN A 607 -28.06 26.54 -9.87
N ALA A 608 -27.36 25.59 -10.50
CA ALA A 608 -27.68 24.16 -10.52
C ALA A 608 -27.32 23.43 -9.21
N GLY A 609 -26.83 24.16 -8.19
CA GLY A 609 -26.54 23.64 -6.85
C GLY A 609 -25.09 23.25 -6.59
N ILE A 610 -24.20 23.41 -7.57
CA ILE A 610 -22.77 23.06 -7.48
C ILE A 610 -22.00 24.29 -7.00
N LYS A 611 -22.07 24.59 -5.70
CA LYS A 611 -21.57 25.86 -5.13
C LYS A 611 -20.05 25.96 -5.07
N GLU A 612 -19.37 24.82 -5.08
CA GLU A 612 -17.92 24.72 -5.00
C GLU A 612 -17.24 24.81 -6.38
N ALA A 613 -18.02 24.91 -7.47
CA ALA A 613 -17.45 25.06 -8.80
C ALA A 613 -16.62 26.34 -8.88
N SER A 614 -15.39 26.24 -9.39
CA SER A 614 -14.46 27.36 -9.43
C SER A 614 -13.52 27.27 -10.62
N ILE A 615 -13.09 28.44 -11.09
CA ILE A 615 -12.00 28.57 -12.07
C ILE A 615 -10.70 28.28 -11.34
N VAL A 616 -9.98 27.26 -11.79
CA VAL A 616 -8.74 26.78 -11.16
C VAL A 616 -7.48 27.13 -11.95
N GLY A 617 -7.63 27.59 -13.19
CA GLY A 617 -6.50 27.90 -14.06
C GLY A 617 -6.89 28.08 -15.52
N ARG A 618 -5.93 27.86 -16.42
CA ARG A 618 -6.12 27.99 -17.87
C ARG A 618 -5.14 27.14 -18.67
N MET A 619 -5.53 26.80 -19.88
CA MET A 619 -4.61 26.39 -20.94
C MET A 619 -3.85 27.62 -21.47
N THR A 620 -2.57 27.46 -21.74
CA THR A 620 -1.66 28.55 -22.09
C THR A 620 -1.38 28.57 -23.59
N THR A 621 -0.36 27.85 -24.04
CA THR A 621 0.07 27.76 -25.44
C THR A 621 0.13 26.31 -25.87
N ASP A 622 0.24 26.09 -27.19
CA ASP A 622 0.67 24.80 -27.72
C ASP A 622 1.98 24.38 -27.05
N GLY A 623 2.07 23.10 -26.69
CA GLY A 623 3.09 22.62 -25.80
C GLY A 623 3.21 21.11 -25.78
N LYS A 624 3.92 20.59 -24.77
CA LYS A 624 4.11 19.15 -24.61
C LYS A 624 3.16 18.54 -23.59
N GLY A 625 2.39 19.37 -22.89
CA GLY A 625 1.52 18.96 -21.80
C GLY A 625 2.02 19.38 -20.42
N MET A 626 2.94 20.35 -20.35
CA MET A 626 3.53 20.83 -19.10
C MET A 626 2.50 21.57 -18.26
N ILE A 627 2.53 21.37 -16.94
CA ILE A 627 1.65 22.04 -15.99
C ILE A 627 2.50 22.93 -15.08
N ARG A 628 2.20 24.23 -15.07
CA ARG A 628 2.80 25.19 -14.13
C ARG A 628 1.86 25.44 -12.97
N MET A 629 2.35 25.20 -11.77
CA MET A 629 1.65 25.51 -10.54
C MET A 629 2.09 26.89 -10.07
N ILE A 630 1.16 27.85 -10.08
CA ILE A 630 1.38 29.25 -9.71
C ILE A 630 0.68 29.64 -8.40
#